data_AF-A0A432LKZ2-F1
#
_entry.id   AF-A0A432LKZ2-F1
#
_cell.length_a   1.000
_cell.length_b   1.000
_cell.length_c   1.000
_cell.angle_alpha   90.00
_cell.angle_beta   90.00
_cell.angle_gamma   90.00
#
_symmetry.space_group_name_H-M   'P 1'
#
loop_
_entity.id
_entity.type
_entity.pdbx_description
1 polymer ?
#
loop_
_entity_poly.entity_id
_entity_poly.type
_entity_poly.pdbx_seq_one_letter_code
_entity_poly.pdbx_strand_id
1 'polypeptide(L)'
;MKQKQLKNMLVAITAMLITMFGMPQTTQAATKYGFHVGGVYVTSDNYTNITGNDIKPYDENTTDNAVWYDPTTNTLYVKNTRIERTGGSKQCIENETNEGLTIMFIGKCYFRSENSKAIRLESSTTLKGDKENPKPEIYAGSNEYEAIYIENNSQVTIENLYIKTESAKNHAILGDAQESLALKNVDITCFGTGDNKSAVANFLELTLENSHISTGSNAKKTYGIRADCYRSIPNIDLPSPKIFIFGTSTITTMHPAIHVNGAVFIEGQKDSKLEATSLYDCAIYLDWTSRKVDGYTHINSGFLNIHCLNFKFKGLSSGIRGNRYEDRERPTLTISLSSGIVKAEEAGSGVITNIENFEICNCKIEEPEGAYFDKDKHALCDANGNVITDKVIFSSTSNFNPTGVETINTYQPAAVSEIYSADGRRQSQMRCGLNIIRMTDGTTKKVIVK
;
A
#
# COMPACT_ATOMS: atom_id res chain seq x y z
N MET A 1 6.28 35.74 8.06
CA MET A 1 6.68 35.20 9.38
C MET A 1 7.09 33.72 9.35
N LYS A 2 6.35 32.82 8.70
CA LYS A 2 6.61 31.35 8.71
C LYS A 2 7.96 30.90 8.10
N GLN A 3 8.41 31.51 7.01
CA GLN A 3 9.66 31.09 6.33
C GLN A 3 10.93 31.51 7.10
N LYS A 4 10.86 32.60 7.86
CA LYS A 4 11.93 33.09 8.74
C LYS A 4 12.01 32.25 10.02
N GLN A 5 10.88 31.75 10.52
CA GLN A 5 10.83 30.81 11.64
C GLN A 5 11.39 29.43 11.27
N LEU A 6 11.10 28.89 10.07
CA LEU A 6 11.69 27.63 9.61
C LEU A 6 13.22 27.72 9.42
N LYS A 7 13.72 28.80 8.81
CA LYS A 7 15.17 29.04 8.67
C LYS A 7 15.86 29.19 10.03
N ASN A 8 15.24 29.90 10.97
CA ASN A 8 15.80 30.08 12.31
C ASN A 8 15.78 28.79 13.13
N MET A 9 14.80 27.91 12.92
CA MET A 9 14.75 26.58 13.54
C MET A 9 15.82 25.65 12.96
N LEU A 10 16.03 25.66 11.64
CA LEU A 10 17.10 24.88 11.00
C LEU A 10 18.50 25.29 11.48
N VAL A 11 18.75 26.60 11.59
CA VAL A 11 20.03 27.16 12.06
C VAL A 11 20.26 26.90 13.55
N ALA A 12 19.21 26.89 14.37
CA ALA A 12 19.32 26.56 15.79
C ALA A 12 19.67 25.07 16.02
N ILE A 13 19.16 24.16 15.18
CA ILE A 13 19.49 22.73 15.22
C ILE A 13 20.94 22.49 14.80
N THR A 14 21.43 23.20 13.77
CA THR A 14 22.85 23.09 13.34
C THR A 14 23.82 23.65 14.38
N ALA A 15 23.42 24.67 15.15
CA ALA A 15 24.26 25.26 16.20
C ALA A 15 24.33 24.40 17.47
N MET A 16 23.28 23.66 17.83
CA MET A 16 23.32 22.72 18.97
C MET A 16 24.24 21.52 18.73
N LEU A 17 24.39 21.08 17.47
CA LEU A 17 25.25 19.97 17.05
C LEU A 17 26.76 20.16 17.33
N ILE A 18 27.25 21.40 17.50
CA ILE A 18 28.69 21.69 17.66
C ILE A 18 29.14 21.65 19.13
N THR A 19 28.22 21.75 20.10
CA THR A 19 28.58 21.97 21.52
C THR A 19 28.64 20.72 22.41
N MET A 20 28.27 19.54 21.92
CA MET A 20 28.21 18.31 22.73
C MET A 20 29.52 17.50 22.84
N PHE A 21 30.64 17.96 22.27
CA PHE A 21 31.91 17.20 22.22
C PHE A 21 32.80 17.25 23.49
N GLY A 22 32.26 17.61 24.67
CA GLY A 22 33.10 18.01 25.81
C GLY A 22 32.85 17.39 27.19
N MET A 23 31.94 16.42 27.37
CA MET A 23 31.69 15.85 28.70
C MET A 23 32.01 14.34 28.76
N PRO A 24 32.68 13.86 29.83
CA PRO A 24 32.93 12.45 30.03
C PRO A 24 31.60 11.72 30.28
N GLN A 25 31.16 10.93 29.32
CA GLN A 25 29.99 10.06 29.49
C GLN A 25 30.40 8.80 30.26
N THR A 26 29.75 8.58 31.39
CA THR A 26 29.67 7.24 31.98
C THR A 26 29.01 6.31 30.95
N THR A 27 29.67 5.22 30.58
CA THR A 27 29.22 4.25 29.56
C THR A 27 27.93 3.55 29.99
N GLN A 28 26.78 4.17 29.73
CA GLN A 28 25.51 3.47 29.65
C GLN A 28 25.43 2.78 28.29
N ALA A 29 24.89 1.56 28.25
CA ALA A 29 24.64 0.88 26.98
C ALA A 29 23.74 1.76 26.10
N ALA A 30 24.15 1.95 24.84
CA ALA A 30 23.41 2.77 23.89
C ALA A 30 21.96 2.29 23.77
N THR A 31 21.01 3.22 23.82
CA THR A 31 19.60 2.90 23.58
C THR A 31 19.45 2.49 22.12
N LYS A 32 18.86 1.33 21.87
CA LYS A 32 18.58 0.81 20.52
C LYS A 32 17.21 1.28 20.07
N TYR A 33 17.12 1.85 18.87
CA TYR A 33 15.84 2.36 18.35
C TYR A 33 15.09 1.41 17.43
N GLY A 34 15.57 0.18 17.18
CA GLY A 34 14.78 -0.87 16.56
C GLY A 34 14.76 -0.90 15.03
N PHE A 35 15.62 -0.13 14.36
CA PHE A 35 15.69 -0.08 12.90
C PHE A 35 17.12 0.21 12.39
N HIS A 36 17.33 -0.06 11.10
CA HIS A 36 18.59 0.12 10.38
C HIS A 36 18.44 1.06 9.18
N VAL A 37 19.50 1.81 8.88
CA VAL A 37 19.64 2.59 7.64
C VAL A 37 21.01 2.34 7.03
N GLY A 38 21.09 1.90 5.78
CA GLY A 38 22.35 1.57 5.12
C GLY A 38 23.17 0.50 5.86
N GLY A 39 22.51 -0.37 6.63
CA GLY A 39 23.16 -1.36 7.51
C GLY A 39 23.66 -0.82 8.85
N VAL A 40 23.46 0.46 9.14
CA VAL A 40 23.79 1.07 10.42
C VAL A 40 22.60 0.92 11.37
N TYR A 41 22.79 0.22 12.49
CA TYR A 41 21.79 0.14 13.55
C TYR A 41 21.68 1.50 14.25
N VAL A 42 20.48 2.06 14.34
CA VAL A 42 20.29 3.42 14.91
C VAL A 42 20.16 3.34 16.44
N THR A 43 20.98 4.14 17.13
CA THR A 43 21.08 4.16 18.60
C THR A 43 21.17 5.59 19.15
N SER A 44 21.11 5.73 20.48
CA SER A 44 21.35 7.01 21.17
C SER A 44 22.69 7.67 20.84
N ASP A 45 23.63 6.94 20.27
CA ASP A 45 24.99 7.43 20.02
C ASP A 45 25.13 8.02 18.60
N ASN A 46 24.26 7.64 17.66
CA ASN A 46 24.38 8.03 16.25
C ASN A 46 23.13 8.70 15.66
N TYR A 47 22.02 8.80 16.41
CA TYR A 47 20.74 9.26 15.87
C TYR A 47 20.76 10.67 15.27
N THR A 48 21.58 11.60 15.79
CA THR A 48 21.63 12.98 15.28
C THR A 48 22.34 13.11 13.94
N ASN A 49 23.11 12.10 13.52
CA ASN A 49 23.79 12.05 12.24
C ASN A 49 24.14 10.59 11.87
N ILE A 50 23.26 9.94 11.12
CA ILE A 50 23.39 8.54 10.76
C ILE A 50 24.23 8.45 9.49
N THR A 51 25.47 7.98 9.63
CA THR A 51 26.43 7.83 8.53
C THR A 51 26.89 6.40 8.38
N GLY A 52 27.15 5.96 7.15
CA GLY A 52 27.70 4.64 6.84
C GLY A 52 28.23 4.57 5.41
N ASN A 53 29.00 3.54 5.10
CA ASN A 53 29.67 3.39 3.79
C ASN A 53 28.69 3.36 2.60
N ASP A 54 27.48 2.87 2.83
CA ASP A 54 26.42 2.75 1.82
C ASP A 54 25.53 4.00 1.75
N ILE A 55 25.64 4.95 2.69
CA ILE A 55 24.81 6.15 2.76
C ILE A 55 25.55 7.30 2.06
N LYS A 56 25.09 7.64 0.86
CA LYS A 56 25.75 8.60 -0.03
C LYS A 56 24.82 9.75 -0.43
N PRO A 57 25.35 10.87 -0.93
CA PRO A 57 24.52 11.85 -1.63
C PRO A 57 23.75 11.24 -2.79
N TYR A 58 22.57 11.78 -3.12
CA TYR A 58 21.70 11.28 -4.19
C TYR A 58 22.44 11.15 -5.53
N ASP A 59 23.21 12.17 -5.89
CA ASP A 59 24.10 12.20 -7.05
C ASP A 59 25.38 13.00 -6.74
N GLU A 60 26.29 13.10 -7.72
CA GLU A 60 27.57 13.81 -7.60
C GLU A 60 27.43 15.33 -7.33
N ASN A 61 26.27 15.92 -7.62
CA ASN A 61 26.00 17.34 -7.45
C ASN A 61 25.27 17.64 -6.11
N THR A 62 24.89 16.60 -5.39
CA THR A 62 24.18 16.71 -4.13
C THR A 62 25.17 17.02 -2.99
N THR A 63 25.04 18.20 -2.39
CA THR A 63 25.94 18.67 -1.31
C THR A 63 25.27 18.77 0.07
N ASP A 64 23.96 18.51 0.13
CA ASP A 64 23.12 18.74 1.31
C ASP A 64 22.41 17.47 1.78
N ASN A 65 22.98 16.30 1.47
CA ASN A 65 22.48 15.01 1.93
C ASN A 65 22.60 14.88 3.44
N ALA A 66 21.57 14.35 4.08
CA ALA A 66 21.57 14.14 5.53
C ALA A 66 20.57 13.04 5.92
N VAL A 67 20.96 12.24 6.91
CA VAL A 67 20.09 11.24 7.53
C VAL A 67 20.20 11.39 9.04
N TRP A 68 19.07 11.59 9.72
CA TRP A 68 19.03 11.71 11.17
C TRP A 68 17.68 11.25 11.69
N TYR A 69 17.63 10.88 12.95
CA TYR A 69 16.41 10.44 13.63
C TYR A 69 16.10 11.43 14.76
N ASP A 70 14.83 11.68 15.03
CA ASP A 70 14.35 12.40 16.21
C ASP A 70 13.56 11.41 17.09
N PRO A 71 14.14 10.95 18.22
CA PRO A 71 13.47 10.06 19.16
C PRO A 71 12.22 10.66 19.81
N THR A 72 12.11 12.00 19.86
CA THR A 72 10.98 12.70 20.49
C THR A 72 9.72 12.57 19.65
N THR A 73 9.86 12.67 18.33
CA THR A 73 8.76 12.55 17.37
C THR A 73 8.69 11.18 16.72
N ASN A 74 9.58 10.26 17.07
CA ASN A 74 9.78 8.97 16.41
C ASN A 74 9.90 9.12 14.88
N THR A 75 10.75 10.04 14.42
CA THR A 75 10.85 10.39 12.99
C THR A 75 12.27 10.24 12.47
N LEU A 76 12.48 9.35 11.52
CA LEU A 76 13.68 9.27 10.69
C LEU A 76 13.54 10.23 9.52
N TYR A 77 14.49 11.12 9.33
CA TYR A 77 14.56 12.03 8.20
C TYR A 77 15.63 11.54 7.21
N VAL A 78 15.25 11.47 5.94
CA VAL A 78 16.14 11.05 4.85
C VAL A 78 16.09 12.11 3.76
N LYS A 79 17.19 12.85 3.60
CA LYS A 79 17.28 14.00 2.67
C LYS A 79 18.30 13.73 1.58
N ASN A 80 17.88 13.86 0.32
CA ASN A 80 18.77 13.79 -0.85
C ASN A 80 19.79 12.65 -0.79
N THR A 81 19.34 11.43 -0.47
CA THR A 81 20.21 10.31 -0.08
C THR A 81 20.09 9.14 -1.04
N ARG A 82 21.23 8.52 -1.36
CA ARG A 82 21.35 7.28 -2.12
C ARG A 82 21.92 6.18 -1.23
N ILE A 83 21.23 5.05 -1.18
CA ILE A 83 21.68 3.83 -0.51
C ILE A 83 21.59 2.68 -1.50
N GLU A 84 22.72 2.02 -1.73
CA GLU A 84 22.80 0.83 -2.57
C GLU A 84 23.49 -0.27 -1.81
N ARG A 85 22.92 -1.47 -1.83
CA ARG A 85 23.49 -2.62 -1.13
C ARG A 85 23.33 -3.90 -1.94
N THR A 86 24.29 -4.80 -1.77
CA THR A 86 24.37 -6.08 -2.49
C THR A 86 24.62 -7.21 -1.51
N GLY A 87 23.97 -8.36 -1.72
CA GLY A 87 24.02 -9.53 -0.83
C GLY A 87 22.73 -9.76 -0.03
N GLY A 88 22.63 -10.94 0.61
CA GLY A 88 21.47 -11.33 1.42
C GLY A 88 21.36 -10.50 2.70
N SER A 89 20.12 -10.20 3.11
CA SER A 89 19.81 -9.33 4.27
C SER A 89 20.51 -7.96 4.22
N LYS A 90 20.50 -7.36 3.03
CA LYS A 90 21.09 -6.05 2.75
C LYS A 90 20.02 -5.06 2.32
N GLN A 91 19.04 -4.84 3.18
CA GLN A 91 17.99 -3.83 3.01
C GLN A 91 18.59 -2.43 3.14
N CYS A 92 18.14 -1.47 2.34
CA CYS A 92 18.56 -0.08 2.50
C CYS A 92 17.99 0.54 3.77
N ILE A 93 16.72 0.24 4.07
CA ILE A 93 16.04 0.61 5.31
C ILE A 93 15.29 -0.62 5.82
N GLU A 94 15.43 -0.91 7.12
CA GLU A 94 14.74 -2.02 7.78
C GLU A 94 14.19 -1.53 9.12
N ASN A 95 12.86 -1.57 9.29
CA ASN A 95 12.21 -1.32 10.58
C ASN A 95 11.75 -2.64 11.19
N GLU A 96 12.48 -3.13 12.20
CA GLU A 96 12.23 -4.44 12.81
C GLU A 96 11.24 -4.34 13.97
N THR A 97 11.39 -3.33 14.82
CA THR A 97 10.68 -3.25 16.12
C THR A 97 10.23 -1.84 16.52
N ASN A 98 10.48 -0.82 15.70
CA ASN A 98 10.07 0.54 16.02
C ASN A 98 8.63 0.80 15.57
N GLU A 99 7.71 0.49 16.47
CA GLU A 99 6.27 0.66 16.24
C GLU A 99 5.89 2.15 16.12
N GLY A 100 5.30 2.50 14.97
CA GLY A 100 4.88 3.85 14.66
C GLY A 100 5.99 4.78 14.17
N LEU A 101 7.11 4.22 13.70
CA LEU A 101 8.17 4.99 13.07
C LEU A 101 7.63 5.82 11.90
N THR A 102 7.95 7.10 11.84
CA THR A 102 7.76 7.92 10.64
C THR A 102 9.09 8.04 9.90
N ILE A 103 9.10 7.77 8.60
CA ILE A 103 10.23 8.01 7.71
C ILE A 103 9.85 9.17 6.79
N MET A 104 10.42 10.34 7.09
CA MET A 104 10.23 11.59 6.38
C MET A 104 11.26 11.75 5.26
N PHE A 105 10.82 11.70 4.01
CA PHE A 105 11.66 11.91 2.83
C PHE A 105 11.64 13.37 2.40
N ILE A 106 12.84 13.91 2.15
CA ILE A 106 13.05 15.29 1.71
C ILE A 106 13.84 15.27 0.40
N GLY A 107 13.29 15.89 -0.64
CA GLY A 107 13.93 15.97 -1.96
C GLY A 107 13.89 14.63 -2.70
N LYS A 108 15.05 14.13 -3.18
CA LYS A 108 15.13 12.88 -3.97
C LYS A 108 15.93 11.81 -3.23
N CYS A 109 15.36 10.61 -3.06
CA CYS A 109 16.06 9.49 -2.44
C CYS A 109 16.10 8.26 -3.35
N TYR A 110 17.16 7.47 -3.24
CA TYR A 110 17.38 6.28 -4.07
C TYR A 110 17.78 5.10 -3.20
N PHE A 111 16.99 4.02 -3.23
CA PHE A 111 17.20 2.80 -2.47
C PHE A 111 17.24 1.61 -3.42
N ARG A 112 18.39 0.93 -3.50
CA ARG A 112 18.51 -0.30 -4.29
C ARG A 112 19.19 -1.41 -3.51
N SER A 113 18.51 -2.54 -3.39
CA SER A 113 19.05 -3.76 -2.80
C SER A 113 19.01 -4.88 -3.83
N GLU A 114 20.16 -5.31 -4.33
CA GLU A 114 20.20 -6.26 -5.47
C GLU A 114 19.61 -7.63 -5.09
N ASN A 115 20.00 -8.19 -3.94
CA ASN A 115 19.61 -9.52 -3.45
C ASN A 115 18.76 -9.48 -2.17
N SER A 116 18.06 -8.37 -1.94
CA SER A 116 17.18 -8.19 -0.78
C SER A 116 16.10 -7.17 -1.08
N LYS A 117 15.20 -6.93 -0.12
CA LYS A 117 14.18 -5.89 -0.23
C LYS A 117 14.81 -4.53 0.02
N ALA A 118 14.54 -3.51 -0.80
CA ALA A 118 15.16 -2.21 -0.58
C ALA A 118 14.68 -1.56 0.72
N ILE A 119 13.37 -1.63 0.98
CA ILE A 119 12.75 -1.20 2.23
C ILE A 119 11.95 -2.37 2.80
N ARG A 120 12.23 -2.74 4.05
CA ARG A 120 11.52 -3.79 4.78
C ARG A 120 10.90 -3.24 6.06
N LEU A 121 9.61 -3.49 6.25
CA LEU A 121 8.81 -2.93 7.34
C LEU A 121 8.12 -4.07 8.09
N GLU A 122 8.69 -4.45 9.23
CA GLU A 122 8.16 -5.48 10.15
C GLU A 122 7.37 -4.88 11.32
N SER A 123 7.36 -3.55 11.46
CA SER A 123 6.56 -2.80 12.43
C SER A 123 5.80 -1.69 11.71
N SER A 124 4.67 -1.26 12.29
CA SER A 124 3.81 -0.24 11.67
C SER A 124 4.61 1.04 11.43
N THR A 125 4.54 1.58 10.22
CA THR A 125 5.43 2.65 9.75
C THR A 125 4.68 3.64 8.88
N THR A 126 5.00 4.92 8.98
CA THR A 126 4.54 5.94 8.04
C THR A 126 5.68 6.39 7.13
N LEU A 127 5.55 6.19 5.81
CA LEU A 127 6.46 6.75 4.81
C LEU A 127 5.86 8.07 4.30
N LYS A 128 6.55 9.20 4.48
CA LYS A 128 5.95 10.51 4.28
C LYS A 128 6.87 11.48 3.52
N GLY A 129 6.31 12.20 2.57
CA GLY A 129 6.96 13.36 1.98
C GLY A 129 6.80 14.61 2.86
N ASP A 130 7.84 15.45 2.92
CA ASP A 130 7.84 16.71 3.70
C ASP A 130 6.87 17.78 3.18
N LYS A 131 6.34 17.58 1.97
CA LYS A 131 5.43 18.49 1.27
C LYS A 131 4.52 17.72 0.32
N GLU A 132 3.36 18.29 0.04
CA GLU A 132 2.36 17.71 -0.86
C GLU A 132 2.66 17.97 -2.34
N ASN A 133 3.34 19.08 -2.66
CA ASN A 133 3.66 19.45 -4.04
C ASN A 133 4.91 20.36 -4.14
N PRO A 134 5.90 20.07 -5.00
CA PRO A 134 6.09 18.76 -5.64
C PRO A 134 6.38 17.70 -4.58
N LYS A 135 5.73 16.54 -4.68
CA LYS A 135 5.97 15.39 -3.80
C LYS A 135 7.45 15.02 -3.84
N PRO A 136 8.09 14.73 -2.69
CA PRO A 136 9.42 14.11 -2.68
C PRO A 136 9.43 12.83 -3.50
N GLU A 137 10.52 12.62 -4.23
CA GLU A 137 10.69 11.45 -5.09
C GLU A 137 11.52 10.40 -4.35
N ILE A 138 11.03 9.16 -4.31
CA ILE A 138 11.83 8.01 -3.88
C ILE A 138 11.90 6.98 -5.01
N TYR A 139 13.09 6.42 -5.22
CA TYR A 139 13.25 5.18 -5.95
C TYR A 139 13.48 4.03 -4.96
N ALA A 140 12.76 2.93 -5.12
CA ALA A 140 13.01 1.68 -4.41
C ALA A 140 13.12 0.53 -5.43
N GLY A 141 14.21 -0.24 -5.40
CA GLY A 141 14.47 -1.26 -6.41
C GLY A 141 15.15 -2.51 -5.89
N SER A 142 14.79 -3.65 -6.47
CA SER A 142 15.46 -4.93 -6.22
C SER A 142 15.49 -5.80 -7.47
N ASN A 143 16.50 -6.66 -7.60
CA ASN A 143 16.54 -7.64 -8.70
C ASN A 143 15.83 -8.93 -8.29
N GLU A 144 16.06 -9.42 -7.07
CA GLU A 144 15.58 -10.73 -6.64
C GLU A 144 14.32 -10.71 -5.79
N TYR A 145 14.09 -9.61 -5.07
CA TYR A 145 13.02 -9.47 -4.10
C TYR A 145 12.18 -8.23 -4.40
N GLU A 146 11.32 -7.88 -3.47
CA GLU A 146 10.40 -6.75 -3.55
C GLU A 146 11.15 -5.42 -3.37
N ALA A 147 10.64 -4.33 -3.94
CA ALA A 147 11.20 -3.02 -3.68
C ALA A 147 10.85 -2.56 -2.24
N ILE A 148 9.58 -2.72 -1.86
CA ILE A 148 9.07 -2.44 -0.52
C ILE A 148 8.30 -3.66 -0.04
N TYR A 149 8.67 -4.19 1.12
CA TYR A 149 8.01 -5.35 1.73
C TYR A 149 7.50 -5.00 3.12
N ILE A 150 6.24 -5.34 3.36
CA ILE A 150 5.52 -5.08 4.59
C ILE A 150 5.05 -6.44 5.11
N GLU A 151 5.39 -6.76 6.35
CA GLU A 151 5.12 -8.07 6.94
C GLU A 151 4.74 -7.94 8.42
N ASN A 152 4.54 -9.08 9.09
CA ASN A 152 4.20 -9.18 10.52
C ASN A 152 2.93 -8.42 10.91
N ASN A 153 1.90 -8.43 10.04
CA ASN A 153 0.61 -7.79 10.28
C ASN A 153 0.72 -6.27 10.51
N SER A 154 1.80 -5.66 10.01
CA SER A 154 2.08 -4.23 10.14
C SER A 154 1.04 -3.38 9.41
N GLN A 155 0.80 -2.18 9.94
CA GLN A 155 0.01 -1.16 9.27
C GLN A 155 0.93 -0.07 8.72
N VAL A 156 0.92 0.10 7.40
CA VAL A 156 1.77 1.09 6.73
C VAL A 156 0.93 2.15 6.05
N THR A 157 1.29 3.41 6.29
CA THR A 157 0.74 4.55 5.54
C THR A 157 1.83 5.18 4.70
N ILE A 158 1.55 5.44 3.43
CA ILE A 158 2.41 6.19 2.52
C ILE A 158 1.68 7.48 2.14
N GLU A 159 2.30 8.64 2.40
CA GLU A 159 1.67 9.94 2.21
C GLU A 159 2.55 10.90 1.41
N ASN A 160 1.97 11.58 0.43
CA ASN A 160 2.59 12.70 -0.28
C ASN A 160 3.93 12.35 -0.95
N LEU A 161 4.02 11.17 -1.56
CA LEU A 161 5.24 10.70 -2.23
C LEU A 161 5.02 10.43 -3.71
N TYR A 162 6.05 10.70 -4.49
CA TYR A 162 6.21 10.12 -5.82
C TYR A 162 7.18 8.95 -5.73
N ILE A 163 6.67 7.72 -5.94
CA ILE A 163 7.42 6.49 -5.77
C ILE A 163 7.69 5.87 -7.14
N LYS A 164 8.97 5.66 -7.42
CA LYS A 164 9.46 4.87 -8.53
C LYS A 164 9.87 3.49 -8.02
N THR A 165 9.34 2.43 -8.60
CA THR A 165 9.66 1.06 -8.16
C THR A 165 10.08 0.13 -9.29
N GLU A 166 10.90 -0.85 -8.95
CA GLU A 166 11.33 -1.92 -9.85
C GLU A 166 11.63 -3.19 -9.04
N SER A 167 11.11 -4.34 -9.48
CA SER A 167 11.44 -5.65 -8.90
C SER A 167 11.58 -6.70 -10.00
N ALA A 168 12.79 -7.06 -10.43
CA ALA A 168 12.94 -7.85 -11.66
C ALA A 168 12.34 -9.28 -11.61
N LYS A 169 12.20 -9.86 -10.40
CA LYS A 169 11.68 -11.23 -10.19
C LYS A 169 10.44 -11.31 -9.30
N ASN A 170 10.00 -10.22 -8.67
CA ASN A 170 8.94 -10.24 -7.65
C ASN A 170 7.93 -9.09 -7.84
N HIS A 171 7.00 -8.92 -6.89
CA HIS A 171 6.13 -7.74 -6.80
C HIS A 171 6.93 -6.51 -6.39
N ALA A 172 6.49 -5.31 -6.78
CA ALA A 172 7.19 -4.10 -6.37
C ALA A 172 6.92 -3.74 -4.90
N ILE A 173 5.64 -3.63 -4.52
CA ILE A 173 5.19 -3.42 -3.14
C ILE A 173 4.34 -4.62 -2.72
N LEU A 174 4.73 -5.30 -1.65
CA LEU A 174 4.12 -6.58 -1.25
C LEU A 174 3.78 -6.61 0.25
N GLY A 175 2.60 -7.16 0.55
CA GLY A 175 2.22 -7.71 1.84
C GLY A 175 2.10 -9.25 1.83
N ASP A 176 1.86 -9.83 3.01
CA ASP A 176 1.60 -11.26 3.24
C ASP A 176 0.12 -11.58 3.49
N ALA A 177 -0.76 -10.72 2.96
CA ALA A 177 -2.23 -10.82 3.04
C ALA A 177 -2.82 -10.69 4.45
N GLN A 178 -2.06 -10.15 5.41
CA GLN A 178 -2.54 -9.78 6.75
C GLN A 178 -2.32 -8.29 7.08
N GLU A 179 -1.44 -7.64 6.33
CA GLU A 179 -1.03 -6.26 6.50
C GLU A 179 -2.04 -5.31 5.88
N SER A 180 -2.01 -4.06 6.36
CA SER A 180 -2.78 -2.95 5.79
C SER A 180 -1.86 -1.92 5.17
N LEU A 181 -2.18 -1.47 3.96
CA LEU A 181 -1.47 -0.39 3.26
C LEU A 181 -2.43 0.73 2.90
N ALA A 182 -2.15 1.95 3.38
CA ALA A 182 -2.87 3.15 2.98
C ALA A 182 -1.98 4.05 2.11
N LEU A 183 -2.40 4.28 0.87
CA LEU A 183 -1.79 5.23 -0.06
C LEU A 183 -2.62 6.53 -0.06
N LYS A 184 -2.01 7.64 0.34
CA LYS A 184 -2.67 8.95 0.43
C LYS A 184 -1.91 10.01 -0.36
N ASN A 185 -2.54 10.53 -1.41
CA ASN A 185 -1.90 11.47 -2.33
C ASN A 185 -0.53 10.93 -2.82
N VAL A 186 -0.48 9.66 -3.23
CA VAL A 186 0.74 8.99 -3.69
C VAL A 186 0.66 8.75 -5.19
N ASP A 187 1.75 9.05 -5.89
CA ASP A 187 1.95 8.63 -7.28
C ASP A 187 2.95 7.47 -7.31
N ILE A 188 2.57 6.34 -7.89
CA ILE A 188 3.44 5.17 -8.06
C ILE A 188 3.67 4.93 -9.56
N THR A 189 4.94 4.89 -9.96
CA THR A 189 5.37 4.43 -11.28
C THR A 189 6.22 3.18 -11.12
N CYS A 190 5.66 2.03 -11.51
CA CYS A 190 6.36 0.75 -11.50
C CYS A 190 7.00 0.49 -12.87
N PHE A 191 8.33 0.44 -12.94
CA PHE A 191 9.06 0.22 -14.19
C PHE A 191 9.08 -1.24 -14.63
N GLY A 192 8.91 -2.17 -13.70
CA GLY A 192 8.83 -3.58 -14.02
C GLY A 192 8.76 -4.44 -12.78
N THR A 193 8.13 -5.60 -12.96
CA THR A 193 8.07 -6.68 -11.97
C THR A 193 8.59 -8.00 -12.56
N GLY A 194 8.58 -9.07 -11.76
CA GLY A 194 8.57 -10.43 -12.31
C GLY A 194 7.35 -10.67 -13.23
N ASP A 195 7.35 -11.77 -13.97
CA ASP A 195 6.21 -12.13 -14.84
C ASP A 195 4.97 -12.50 -14.01
N ASN A 196 3.81 -11.97 -14.39
CA ASN A 196 2.52 -12.11 -13.68
C ASN A 196 2.55 -11.60 -12.22
N LYS A 197 3.35 -10.56 -11.97
CA LYS A 197 3.45 -9.84 -10.70
C LYS A 197 2.79 -8.47 -10.81
N SER A 198 2.87 -7.65 -9.76
CA SER A 198 2.13 -6.39 -9.68
C SER A 198 2.90 -5.27 -8.99
N ALA A 199 2.50 -4.04 -9.27
CA ALA A 199 3.02 -2.86 -8.59
C ALA A 199 2.69 -2.88 -7.09
N VAL A 200 1.46 -3.27 -6.74
CA VAL A 200 0.99 -3.45 -5.36
C VAL A 200 0.33 -4.83 -5.23
N ALA A 201 0.67 -5.60 -4.19
CA ALA A 201 0.15 -6.95 -4.00
C ALA A 201 -0.14 -7.32 -2.55
N ASN A 202 -1.20 -8.12 -2.37
CA ASN A 202 -1.43 -8.99 -1.22
C ASN A 202 -1.48 -8.26 0.13
N PHE A 203 -2.28 -7.21 0.20
CA PHE A 203 -2.69 -6.61 1.47
C PHE A 203 -4.08 -7.13 1.84
N LEU A 204 -4.32 -7.32 3.15
CA LEU A 204 -5.67 -7.58 3.64
C LEU A 204 -6.56 -6.37 3.42
N GLU A 205 -6.03 -5.19 3.73
CA GLU A 205 -6.69 -3.91 3.47
C GLU A 205 -5.75 -3.00 2.66
N LEU A 206 -6.22 -2.57 1.48
CA LEU A 206 -5.54 -1.58 0.67
C LEU A 206 -6.42 -0.34 0.55
N THR A 207 -5.94 0.81 0.99
CA THR A 207 -6.64 2.08 0.84
C THR A 207 -5.97 2.93 -0.24
N LEU A 208 -6.76 3.44 -1.18
CA LEU A 208 -6.35 4.44 -2.16
C LEU A 208 -7.13 5.74 -1.93
N GLU A 209 -6.46 6.74 -1.34
CA GLU A 209 -6.97 8.09 -1.21
C GLU A 209 -6.23 9.02 -2.18
N ASN A 210 -6.93 9.53 -3.19
CA ASN A 210 -6.36 10.43 -4.20
C ASN A 210 -5.00 9.96 -4.75
N SER A 211 -4.89 8.65 -5.03
CA SER A 211 -3.61 8.01 -5.34
C SER A 211 -3.63 7.36 -6.73
N HIS A 212 -2.47 7.37 -7.38
CA HIS A 212 -2.33 7.00 -8.77
C HIS A 212 -1.25 5.93 -8.93
N ILE A 213 -1.58 4.83 -9.60
CA ILE A 213 -0.67 3.72 -9.87
C ILE A 213 -0.52 3.57 -11.38
N SER A 214 0.72 3.49 -11.85
CA SER A 214 1.01 3.25 -13.26
C SER A 214 2.17 2.27 -13.46
N THR A 215 2.19 1.61 -14.62
CA THR A 215 3.31 0.76 -15.04
C THR A 215 3.97 1.30 -16.32
N GLY A 216 5.29 1.19 -16.41
CA GLY A 216 6.03 1.51 -17.63
C GLY A 216 5.66 0.61 -18.82
N SER A 217 5.82 1.11 -20.04
CA SER A 217 5.46 0.41 -21.29
C SER A 217 6.24 -0.87 -21.55
N ASN A 218 7.43 -1.00 -20.97
CA ASN A 218 8.34 -2.13 -21.15
C ASN A 218 8.26 -3.16 -20.01
N ALA A 219 7.37 -2.95 -19.05
CA ALA A 219 7.18 -3.90 -17.97
C ALA A 219 6.75 -5.25 -18.57
N LYS A 220 7.33 -6.36 -18.06
CA LYS A 220 6.79 -7.73 -18.27
C LYS A 220 5.33 -7.77 -17.81
N LYS A 221 4.59 -8.89 -17.92
CA LYS A 221 3.18 -8.95 -17.49
C LYS A 221 2.97 -8.47 -16.04
N THR A 222 2.73 -7.18 -15.87
CA THR A 222 2.74 -6.45 -14.60
C THR A 222 1.37 -5.86 -14.39
N TYR A 223 0.68 -6.34 -13.37
CA TYR A 223 -0.62 -5.82 -12.96
C TYR A 223 -0.47 -4.55 -12.13
N GLY A 224 -1.50 -3.71 -12.08
CA GLY A 224 -1.50 -2.57 -11.15
C GLY A 224 -1.58 -3.05 -9.72
N ILE A 225 -2.73 -3.63 -9.37
CA ILE A 225 -3.01 -4.23 -8.08
C ILE A 225 -3.28 -5.72 -8.26
N ARG A 226 -2.71 -6.52 -7.36
CA ARG A 226 -3.06 -7.92 -7.21
C ARG A 226 -3.59 -8.16 -5.80
N ALA A 227 -4.84 -8.61 -5.71
CA ALA A 227 -5.48 -8.95 -4.45
C ALA A 227 -5.73 -10.46 -4.43
N ASP A 228 -4.88 -11.18 -3.69
CA ASP A 228 -4.98 -12.62 -3.53
C ASP A 228 -5.50 -12.98 -2.14
N CYS A 229 -6.51 -13.85 -2.07
CA CYS A 229 -6.88 -14.51 -0.82
C CYS A 229 -6.00 -15.75 -0.50
N TYR A 230 -4.90 -15.96 -1.25
CA TYR A 230 -4.20 -17.24 -1.37
C TYR A 230 -2.89 -17.38 -0.57
N ARG A 231 -2.38 -16.37 0.16
CA ARG A 231 -1.19 -16.61 1.01
C ARG A 231 -1.58 -17.34 2.29
N SER A 232 -1.73 -18.65 2.14
CA SER A 232 -2.01 -19.63 3.18
C SER A 232 -0.81 -19.78 4.13
N ILE A 233 -0.95 -19.21 5.32
CA ILE A 233 -0.48 -19.92 6.51
C ILE A 233 -1.40 -21.15 6.66
N PRO A 234 -0.88 -22.38 6.74
CA PRO A 234 -1.71 -23.56 7.00
C PRO A 234 -2.59 -23.32 8.24
N ASN A 235 -3.87 -23.68 8.15
CA ASN A 235 -4.86 -23.60 9.24
C ASN A 235 -5.37 -22.20 9.68
N ILE A 236 -5.19 -21.16 8.87
CA ILE A 236 -5.83 -19.85 9.11
C ILE A 236 -6.77 -19.52 7.95
N ASP A 237 -8.05 -19.31 8.25
CA ASP A 237 -8.98 -18.66 7.33
C ASP A 237 -8.70 -17.15 7.38
N LEU A 238 -7.93 -16.67 6.40
CA LEU A 238 -7.70 -15.23 6.26
C LEU A 238 -8.97 -14.55 5.73
N PRO A 239 -9.29 -13.34 6.21
CA PRO A 239 -10.41 -12.60 5.66
C PRO A 239 -10.17 -12.23 4.19
N SER A 240 -11.25 -12.03 3.46
CA SER A 240 -11.17 -11.55 2.08
C SER A 240 -10.49 -10.18 1.99
N PRO A 241 -9.56 -9.98 1.05
CA PRO A 241 -8.96 -8.67 0.82
C PRO A 241 -10.01 -7.61 0.50
N LYS A 242 -9.79 -6.41 1.06
CA LYS A 242 -10.61 -5.22 0.83
C LYS A 242 -9.79 -4.10 0.23
N ILE A 243 -10.33 -3.45 -0.79
CA ILE A 243 -9.76 -2.26 -1.41
C ILE A 243 -10.71 -1.09 -1.16
N PHE A 244 -10.28 -0.12 -0.35
CA PHE A 244 -11.05 1.08 -0.04
C PHE A 244 -10.63 2.23 -0.93
N ILE A 245 -11.62 2.94 -1.49
CA ILE A 245 -11.39 4.09 -2.37
C ILE A 245 -11.95 5.35 -1.71
N PHE A 246 -11.10 6.37 -1.57
CA PHE A 246 -11.48 7.71 -1.10
C PHE A 246 -11.04 8.76 -2.11
N GLY A 247 -11.89 9.75 -2.37
CA GLY A 247 -11.63 10.75 -3.41
C GLY A 247 -11.50 10.12 -4.79
N THR A 248 -10.54 10.56 -5.60
CA THR A 248 -10.33 10.03 -6.97
C THR A 248 -8.98 9.35 -7.11
N SER A 249 -9.00 8.04 -7.32
CA SER A 249 -7.78 7.24 -7.55
C SER A 249 -7.77 6.64 -8.94
N THR A 250 -6.57 6.47 -9.52
CA THR A 250 -6.41 5.90 -10.86
C THR A 250 -5.38 4.79 -10.88
N ILE A 251 -5.61 3.81 -11.75
CA ILE A 251 -4.69 2.70 -12.00
C ILE A 251 -4.60 2.54 -13.51
N THR A 252 -3.43 2.79 -14.09
CA THR A 252 -3.21 2.71 -15.54
C THR A 252 -2.02 1.82 -15.85
N THR A 253 -2.28 0.63 -16.40
CA THR A 253 -1.25 -0.39 -16.60
C THR A 253 -1.30 -1.04 -17.97
N MET A 254 -0.21 -1.72 -18.34
CA MET A 254 -0.15 -2.45 -19.62
C MET A 254 -1.03 -3.71 -19.58
N HIS A 255 -0.99 -4.44 -18.47
CA HIS A 255 -1.80 -5.63 -18.19
C HIS A 255 -2.91 -5.28 -17.19
N PRO A 256 -3.76 -6.22 -16.72
CA PRO A 256 -4.90 -5.87 -15.87
C PRO A 256 -4.55 -4.89 -14.75
N ALA A 257 -5.33 -3.82 -14.67
CA ALA A 257 -5.19 -2.80 -13.64
C ALA A 257 -5.46 -3.40 -12.27
N ILE A 258 -6.44 -4.30 -12.18
CA ILE A 258 -6.73 -5.08 -10.97
C ILE A 258 -6.84 -6.55 -11.34
N HIS A 259 -6.07 -7.38 -10.65
CA HIS A 259 -6.18 -8.82 -10.71
C HIS A 259 -6.67 -9.32 -9.35
N VAL A 260 -7.79 -10.03 -9.37
CA VAL A 260 -8.45 -10.60 -8.20
C VAL A 260 -8.31 -12.11 -8.25
N ASN A 261 -7.85 -12.70 -7.14
CA ASN A 261 -7.81 -14.14 -6.93
C ASN A 261 -8.69 -14.46 -5.70
N GLY A 262 -9.82 -15.13 -5.95
CA GLY A 262 -10.82 -15.47 -4.91
C GLY A 262 -11.72 -14.29 -4.56
N ALA A 263 -12.22 -14.24 -3.33
CA ALA A 263 -13.19 -13.23 -2.89
C ALA A 263 -12.52 -11.92 -2.47
N VAL A 264 -12.82 -10.83 -3.19
CA VAL A 264 -12.29 -9.47 -2.97
C VAL A 264 -13.43 -8.45 -3.01
N PHE A 265 -13.31 -7.42 -2.18
CA PHE A 265 -14.27 -6.33 -2.07
C PHE A 265 -13.60 -5.02 -2.46
N ILE A 266 -14.24 -4.25 -3.35
CA ILE A 266 -13.85 -2.87 -3.66
C ILE A 266 -14.97 -1.96 -3.17
N GLU A 267 -14.68 -1.18 -2.14
CA GLU A 267 -15.64 -0.36 -1.43
C GLU A 267 -15.26 1.11 -1.54
N GLY A 268 -16.21 1.94 -1.99
CA GLY A 268 -16.10 3.39 -1.96
C GLY A 268 -16.95 4.03 -0.87
N GLN A 269 -16.98 5.36 -0.91
CA GLN A 269 -17.95 6.19 -0.21
C GLN A 269 -18.70 7.06 -1.22
N LYS A 270 -19.59 7.92 -0.71
CA LYS A 270 -20.19 8.99 -1.49
C LYS A 270 -19.08 9.79 -2.20
N ASP A 271 -19.21 9.93 -3.52
CA ASP A 271 -18.28 10.63 -4.42
C ASP A 271 -16.91 9.94 -4.66
N SER A 272 -16.62 8.80 -4.03
CA SER A 272 -15.41 8.02 -4.33
C SER A 272 -15.40 7.57 -5.79
N LYS A 273 -14.25 7.73 -6.44
CA LYS A 273 -14.04 7.40 -7.85
C LYS A 273 -12.79 6.57 -8.07
N LEU A 274 -12.95 5.46 -8.79
CA LEU A 274 -11.84 4.63 -9.27
C LEU A 274 -11.84 4.54 -10.80
N GLU A 275 -10.74 4.96 -11.41
CA GLU A 275 -10.49 4.71 -12.83
C GLU A 275 -9.43 3.63 -13.00
N ALA A 276 -9.80 2.47 -13.53
CA ALA A 276 -8.87 1.38 -13.79
C ALA A 276 -8.78 1.15 -15.30
N THR A 277 -7.58 1.31 -15.86
CA THR A 277 -7.29 1.20 -17.29
C THR A 277 -6.19 0.19 -17.56
N SER A 278 -6.48 -0.77 -18.43
CA SER A 278 -5.50 -1.72 -18.98
C SER A 278 -5.33 -1.46 -20.48
N LEU A 279 -4.08 -1.32 -20.93
CA LEU A 279 -3.78 -0.96 -22.32
C LEU A 279 -3.70 -2.16 -23.27
N TYR A 280 -3.42 -3.37 -22.77
CA TYR A 280 -3.30 -4.59 -23.60
C TYR A 280 -4.18 -5.76 -23.16
N ASP A 281 -4.94 -5.62 -22.07
CA ASP A 281 -5.78 -6.70 -21.57
C ASP A 281 -7.11 -6.17 -21.02
N CYS A 282 -7.83 -6.99 -20.26
CA CYS A 282 -8.99 -6.54 -19.49
C CYS A 282 -8.59 -5.55 -18.38
N ALA A 283 -9.49 -4.63 -18.01
CA ALA A 283 -9.23 -3.70 -16.91
C ALA A 283 -9.15 -4.43 -15.57
N ILE A 284 -10.13 -5.31 -15.33
CA ILE A 284 -10.20 -6.17 -14.15
C ILE A 284 -10.24 -7.63 -14.59
N TYR A 285 -9.32 -8.42 -14.06
CA TYR A 285 -9.27 -9.86 -14.26
C TYR A 285 -9.70 -10.59 -12.98
N LEU A 286 -10.76 -11.40 -13.08
CA LEU A 286 -11.29 -12.22 -12.01
C LEU A 286 -10.81 -13.66 -12.21
N ASP A 287 -9.84 -14.07 -11.41
CA ASP A 287 -9.27 -15.40 -11.50
C ASP A 287 -9.67 -16.25 -10.29
N TRP A 288 -9.68 -17.56 -10.50
CA TRP A 288 -10.02 -18.55 -9.49
C TRP A 288 -8.89 -18.70 -8.46
N THR A 289 -9.22 -19.29 -7.31
CA THR A 289 -8.24 -19.84 -6.38
C THR A 289 -8.57 -21.28 -6.03
N SER A 290 -7.54 -22.09 -5.78
CA SER A 290 -7.70 -23.39 -5.13
C SER A 290 -6.80 -23.47 -3.91
N ARG A 291 -7.34 -23.93 -2.80
CA ARG A 291 -6.63 -24.23 -1.55
C ARG A 291 -6.75 -25.72 -1.29
N LYS A 292 -5.66 -26.39 -0.87
CA LYS A 292 -5.77 -27.72 -0.27
C LYS A 292 -5.90 -27.60 1.24
N VAL A 293 -7.00 -28.06 1.82
CA VAL A 293 -7.23 -28.16 3.27
C VAL A 293 -7.53 -29.62 3.58
N ASP A 294 -6.77 -30.23 4.49
CA ASP A 294 -7.00 -31.61 4.94
C ASP A 294 -7.10 -32.66 3.82
N GLY A 295 -6.32 -32.48 2.75
CA GLY A 295 -6.34 -33.37 1.59
C GLY A 295 -7.43 -33.08 0.56
N TYR A 296 -8.32 -32.11 0.82
CA TYR A 296 -9.38 -31.65 -0.09
C TYR A 296 -9.01 -30.34 -0.76
N THR A 297 -9.26 -30.23 -2.07
CA THR A 297 -9.10 -28.97 -2.81
C THR A 297 -10.38 -28.13 -2.67
N HIS A 298 -10.34 -27.09 -1.84
CA HIS A 298 -11.31 -26.02 -1.80
C HIS A 298 -11.06 -25.07 -2.96
N ILE A 299 -11.93 -25.11 -3.96
CA ILE A 299 -11.91 -24.13 -5.05
C ILE A 299 -12.79 -22.97 -4.60
N ASN A 300 -12.24 -21.76 -4.59
CA ASN A 300 -13.04 -20.55 -4.50
C ASN A 300 -12.94 -19.87 -5.86
N SER A 301 -14.04 -19.90 -6.61
CA SER A 301 -14.17 -19.13 -7.84
C SER A 301 -13.89 -17.65 -7.50
N GLY A 302 -13.31 -16.91 -8.46
CA GLY A 302 -13.10 -15.48 -8.23
C GLY A 302 -14.43 -14.82 -7.85
N PHE A 303 -14.43 -13.98 -6.84
CA PHE A 303 -15.62 -13.24 -6.43
C PHE A 303 -15.22 -11.79 -6.28
N LEU A 304 -15.86 -10.91 -7.03
CA LEU A 304 -15.65 -9.48 -6.90
C LEU A 304 -16.96 -8.80 -6.53
N ASN A 305 -16.94 -8.12 -5.40
CA ASN A 305 -17.98 -7.19 -5.02
C ASN A 305 -17.48 -5.75 -5.23
N ILE A 306 -18.24 -4.96 -6.00
CA ILE A 306 -18.05 -3.53 -6.14
C ILE A 306 -19.22 -2.83 -5.45
N HIS A 307 -18.91 -1.99 -4.48
CA HIS A 307 -19.93 -1.36 -3.63
C HIS A 307 -19.66 0.13 -3.43
N CYS A 308 -20.72 0.94 -3.49
CA CYS A 308 -20.66 2.37 -3.11
C CYS A 308 -19.59 3.15 -3.90
N LEU A 309 -19.43 2.86 -5.19
CA LEU A 309 -18.31 3.38 -5.99
C LEU A 309 -18.78 4.05 -7.30
N ASN A 310 -18.17 5.19 -7.64
CA ASN A 310 -18.16 5.69 -9.00
C ASN A 310 -16.98 5.06 -9.75
N PHE A 311 -17.20 4.39 -10.87
CA PHE A 311 -16.09 3.69 -11.55
C PHE A 311 -16.01 3.95 -13.05
N LYS A 312 -14.78 3.85 -13.56
CA LYS A 312 -14.50 3.76 -14.99
C LYS A 312 -13.49 2.64 -15.20
N PHE A 313 -13.95 1.53 -15.76
CA PHE A 313 -13.11 0.38 -16.05
C PHE A 313 -12.95 0.23 -17.54
N LYS A 314 -11.72 0.34 -18.02
CA LYS A 314 -11.40 0.32 -19.45
C LYS A 314 -10.31 -0.70 -19.72
N GLY A 315 -10.57 -1.69 -20.56
CA GLY A 315 -9.52 -2.57 -21.06
C GLY A 315 -9.48 -2.58 -22.59
N LEU A 316 -8.43 -3.15 -23.15
CA LEU A 316 -8.36 -3.43 -24.58
C LEU A 316 -9.35 -4.54 -24.94
N SER A 317 -9.21 -5.71 -24.31
CA SER A 317 -9.94 -6.93 -24.70
C SER A 317 -11.29 -7.13 -23.99
N SER A 318 -11.47 -6.53 -22.81
CA SER A 318 -12.72 -6.54 -22.01
C SER A 318 -12.62 -5.43 -20.97
N GLY A 319 -13.73 -4.95 -20.40
CA GLY A 319 -13.64 -4.13 -19.20
C GLY A 319 -13.44 -4.98 -17.95
N ILE A 320 -14.29 -6.01 -17.76
CA ILE A 320 -14.16 -7.00 -16.68
C ILE A 320 -14.21 -8.38 -17.29
N ARG A 321 -13.28 -9.27 -16.92
CA ARG A 321 -13.21 -10.62 -17.48
C ARG A 321 -12.91 -11.64 -16.42
N GLY A 322 -13.67 -12.73 -16.42
CA GLY A 322 -13.35 -13.92 -15.62
C GLY A 322 -12.37 -14.89 -16.29
N ASN A 323 -11.97 -15.90 -15.52
CA ASN A 323 -11.05 -16.94 -15.99
C ASN A 323 -11.65 -17.75 -17.17
N ARG A 324 -10.77 -18.26 -18.05
CA ARG A 324 -11.13 -18.92 -19.32
C ARG A 324 -11.02 -20.45 -19.28
N TYR A 325 -10.71 -21.01 -18.13
CA TYR A 325 -10.33 -22.41 -18.02
C TYR A 325 -11.59 -23.25 -17.87
N GLU A 326 -11.83 -24.16 -18.82
CA GLU A 326 -13.03 -25.01 -18.84
C GLU A 326 -13.10 -25.96 -17.64
N ASP A 327 -11.96 -26.29 -17.03
CA ASP A 327 -11.85 -27.13 -15.84
C ASP A 327 -12.04 -26.35 -14.53
N ARG A 328 -12.37 -25.06 -14.59
CA ARG A 328 -12.46 -24.19 -13.41
C ARG A 328 -13.83 -23.53 -13.34
N GLU A 329 -14.33 -23.38 -12.12
CA GLU A 329 -15.54 -22.59 -11.89
C GLU A 329 -15.30 -21.13 -12.31
N ARG A 330 -16.24 -20.59 -13.08
CA ARG A 330 -16.21 -19.19 -13.48
C ARG A 330 -16.56 -18.29 -12.29
N PRO A 331 -16.02 -17.07 -12.24
CA PRO A 331 -16.19 -16.16 -11.11
C PRO A 331 -17.58 -15.54 -11.04
N THR A 332 -17.92 -15.02 -9.87
CA THR A 332 -19.12 -14.20 -9.63
C THR A 332 -18.75 -12.72 -9.56
N LEU A 333 -19.56 -11.88 -10.18
CA LEU A 333 -19.44 -10.42 -10.13
C LEU A 333 -20.72 -9.81 -9.54
N THR A 334 -20.56 -9.02 -8.48
CA THR A 334 -21.64 -8.25 -7.86
C THR A 334 -21.34 -6.76 -7.93
N ILE A 335 -22.31 -5.96 -8.39
CA ILE A 335 -22.22 -4.48 -8.40
C ILE A 335 -23.40 -3.92 -7.61
N SER A 336 -23.13 -3.10 -6.60
CA SER A 336 -24.18 -2.55 -5.75
C SER A 336 -23.93 -1.10 -5.35
N LEU A 337 -25.01 -0.31 -5.23
CA LEU A 337 -24.94 1.13 -4.91
C LEU A 337 -23.86 1.89 -5.70
N SER A 338 -23.69 1.56 -6.97
CA SER A 338 -22.55 2.03 -7.78
C SER A 338 -23.00 2.56 -9.12
N SER A 339 -22.29 3.56 -9.61
CA SER A 339 -22.49 4.17 -10.93
C SER A 339 -21.19 4.12 -11.69
N GLY A 340 -21.22 3.90 -13.00
CA GLY A 340 -19.97 3.85 -13.73
C GLY A 340 -20.06 3.32 -15.13
N ILE A 341 -18.91 3.23 -15.78
CA ILE A 341 -18.79 2.74 -17.15
C ILE A 341 -17.77 1.61 -17.18
N VAL A 342 -18.17 0.49 -17.79
CA VAL A 342 -17.26 -0.58 -18.16
C VAL A 342 -17.12 -0.56 -19.68
N LYS A 343 -15.90 -0.43 -20.19
CA LYS A 343 -15.60 -0.31 -21.62
C LYS A 343 -14.50 -1.27 -22.05
N ALA A 344 -14.63 -1.79 -23.26
CA ALA A 344 -13.56 -2.43 -23.99
C ALA A 344 -13.30 -1.66 -25.30
N GLU A 345 -12.05 -1.64 -25.76
CA GLU A 345 -11.72 -1.01 -27.05
C GLU A 345 -11.85 -1.99 -28.21
N GLU A 346 -11.51 -3.26 -27.99
CA GLU A 346 -11.45 -4.32 -28.99
C GLU A 346 -11.98 -5.65 -28.41
N ALA A 347 -13.18 -5.65 -27.81
CA ALA A 347 -13.71 -6.89 -27.22
C ALA A 347 -14.11 -7.92 -28.28
N GLY A 348 -13.41 -9.05 -28.30
CA GLY A 348 -13.82 -10.24 -29.05
C GLY A 348 -14.83 -11.14 -28.32
N SER A 349 -14.83 -11.14 -26.98
CA SER A 349 -15.66 -12.05 -26.16
C SER A 349 -16.68 -11.34 -25.28
N GLY A 350 -16.75 -10.01 -25.35
CA GLY A 350 -17.65 -9.17 -24.55
C GLY A 350 -16.93 -8.24 -23.58
N VAL A 351 -17.62 -7.16 -23.20
CA VAL A 351 -17.12 -6.12 -22.29
C VAL A 351 -17.15 -6.57 -20.82
N ILE A 352 -18.15 -7.36 -20.44
CA ILE A 352 -18.22 -8.14 -19.19
C ILE A 352 -18.50 -9.58 -19.59
N THR A 353 -17.54 -10.49 -19.36
CA THR A 353 -17.57 -11.84 -19.91
C THR A 353 -16.81 -12.85 -19.07
N ASN A 354 -17.03 -14.14 -19.34
CA ASN A 354 -16.47 -15.30 -18.64
C ASN A 354 -16.79 -15.33 -17.14
N ILE A 355 -17.99 -14.90 -16.77
CA ILE A 355 -18.47 -14.97 -15.38
C ILE A 355 -19.60 -16.00 -15.27
N GLU A 356 -19.74 -16.64 -14.12
CA GLU A 356 -20.80 -17.62 -13.86
C GLU A 356 -22.08 -16.91 -13.41
N ASN A 357 -21.93 -15.98 -12.46
CA ASN A 357 -23.02 -15.24 -11.89
C ASN A 357 -22.74 -13.74 -11.99
N PHE A 358 -23.80 -13.01 -12.32
CA PHE A 358 -23.80 -11.55 -12.34
C PHE A 358 -24.98 -11.06 -11.52
N GLU A 359 -24.69 -10.24 -10.51
CA GLU A 359 -25.68 -9.70 -9.60
C GLU A 359 -25.56 -8.19 -9.54
N ILE A 360 -26.69 -7.49 -9.69
CA ILE A 360 -26.78 -6.05 -9.46
C ILE A 360 -27.82 -5.76 -8.39
N CYS A 361 -27.47 -4.90 -7.43
CA CYS A 361 -28.35 -4.53 -6.33
C CYS A 361 -28.36 -3.02 -6.14
N ASN A 362 -29.55 -2.41 -6.15
CA ASN A 362 -29.71 -0.95 -6.11
C ASN A 362 -28.93 -0.22 -7.23
N CYS A 363 -28.82 -0.89 -8.38
CA CYS A 363 -28.21 -0.39 -9.60
C CYS A 363 -29.09 -0.79 -10.80
N LYS A 364 -28.93 -0.10 -11.92
CA LYS A 364 -29.46 -0.52 -13.22
C LYS A 364 -28.41 -0.36 -14.32
N ILE A 365 -28.55 -1.16 -15.38
CA ILE A 365 -27.84 -0.92 -16.64
C ILE A 365 -28.65 0.11 -17.44
N GLU A 366 -28.05 1.27 -17.72
CA GLU A 366 -28.64 2.35 -18.49
C GLU A 366 -28.38 2.20 -19.99
N GLU A 367 -27.18 1.72 -20.34
CA GLU A 367 -26.77 1.56 -21.72
C GLU A 367 -25.99 0.25 -21.88
N PRO A 368 -26.32 -0.60 -22.86
CA PRO A 368 -27.49 -0.49 -23.74
C PRO A 368 -28.80 -0.78 -22.99
N GLU A 369 -29.89 -0.16 -23.44
CA GLU A 369 -31.23 -0.40 -22.88
C GLU A 369 -31.63 -1.87 -23.08
N GLY A 370 -32.21 -2.49 -22.04
CA GLY A 370 -32.62 -3.89 -22.08
C GLY A 370 -31.47 -4.90 -21.99
N ALA A 371 -30.25 -4.46 -21.67
CA ALA A 371 -29.14 -5.35 -21.43
C ALA A 371 -29.43 -6.35 -20.29
N TYR A 372 -29.00 -7.59 -20.47
CA TYR A 372 -29.19 -8.64 -19.46
C TYR A 372 -27.99 -9.61 -19.43
N PHE A 373 -27.87 -10.37 -18.35
CA PHE A 373 -26.86 -11.42 -18.23
C PHE A 373 -27.38 -12.73 -18.82
N ASP A 374 -26.69 -13.23 -19.84
CA ASP A 374 -26.99 -14.51 -20.50
C ASP A 374 -26.08 -15.59 -19.91
N LYS A 375 -26.65 -16.52 -19.16
CA LYS A 375 -25.91 -17.59 -18.47
C LYS A 375 -25.23 -18.55 -19.45
N ASP A 376 -25.85 -18.86 -20.57
CA ASP A 376 -25.29 -19.80 -21.55
C ASP A 376 -24.09 -19.18 -22.29
N LYS A 377 -24.10 -17.85 -22.46
CA LYS A 377 -22.99 -17.10 -23.06
C LYS A 377 -21.96 -16.60 -22.03
N HIS A 378 -22.27 -16.69 -20.74
CA HIS A 378 -21.43 -16.20 -19.64
C HIS A 378 -21.02 -14.72 -19.80
N ALA A 379 -21.90 -13.90 -20.36
CA ALA A 379 -21.62 -12.51 -20.71
C ALA A 379 -22.88 -11.63 -20.65
N LEU A 380 -22.67 -10.30 -20.59
CA LEU A 380 -23.75 -9.35 -20.80
C LEU A 380 -24.12 -9.26 -22.29
N CYS A 381 -25.41 -9.35 -22.57
CA CYS A 381 -25.99 -9.25 -23.90
C CYS A 381 -26.94 -8.05 -24.01
N ASP A 382 -27.08 -7.52 -25.21
CA ASP A 382 -28.09 -6.52 -25.55
C ASP A 382 -29.51 -7.14 -25.56
N ALA A 383 -30.54 -6.31 -25.77
CA ALA A 383 -31.93 -6.77 -25.83
C ALA A 383 -32.23 -7.80 -26.94
N ASN A 384 -31.36 -7.93 -27.95
CA ASN A 384 -31.48 -8.91 -29.03
C ASN A 384 -30.71 -10.20 -28.74
N GLY A 385 -30.03 -10.29 -27.58
CA GLY A 385 -29.22 -11.42 -27.19
C GLY A 385 -27.81 -11.44 -27.81
N ASN A 386 -27.33 -10.35 -28.39
CA ASN A 386 -25.95 -10.25 -28.85
C ASN A 386 -25.04 -9.87 -27.69
N VAL A 387 -23.85 -10.50 -27.60
CA VAL A 387 -22.85 -10.13 -26.60
C VAL A 387 -22.41 -8.67 -26.79
N ILE A 388 -22.45 -7.87 -25.72
CA ILE A 388 -22.06 -6.46 -25.75
C ILE A 388 -20.54 -6.34 -25.78
N THR A 389 -19.99 -5.62 -26.76
CA THR A 389 -18.52 -5.53 -26.98
C THR A 389 -17.92 -4.13 -26.84
N ASP A 390 -18.71 -3.05 -26.85
CA ASP A 390 -18.18 -1.68 -26.65
C ASP A 390 -18.19 -1.27 -25.18
N LYS A 391 -19.38 -0.92 -24.65
CA LYS A 391 -19.52 -0.39 -23.28
C LYS A 391 -20.82 -0.81 -22.61
N VAL A 392 -20.81 -0.78 -21.28
CA VAL A 392 -21.99 -0.84 -20.42
C VAL A 392 -21.93 0.30 -19.43
N ILE A 393 -23.05 1.01 -19.25
CA ILE A 393 -23.19 2.11 -18.27
C ILE A 393 -24.13 1.67 -17.16
N PHE A 394 -23.67 1.86 -15.92
CA PHE A 394 -24.40 1.59 -14.69
C PHE A 394 -24.79 2.90 -14.00
N SER A 395 -25.96 2.92 -13.38
CA SER A 395 -26.37 3.97 -12.44
C SER A 395 -26.90 3.37 -11.15
N SER A 396 -26.57 4.00 -10.02
CA SER A 396 -27.19 3.70 -8.73
C SER A 396 -28.66 4.15 -8.73
N THR A 397 -29.55 3.32 -8.21
CA THR A 397 -30.98 3.64 -8.06
C THR A 397 -31.33 4.17 -6.66
N SER A 398 -30.33 4.34 -5.80
CA SER A 398 -30.48 4.89 -4.45
C SER A 398 -29.27 5.72 -4.02
N ASN A 399 -29.41 6.48 -2.93
CA ASN A 399 -28.33 7.29 -2.39
C ASN A 399 -27.23 6.41 -1.80
N PHE A 400 -25.97 6.82 -2.00
CA PHE A 400 -24.79 6.16 -1.41
C PHE A 400 -24.89 6.17 0.12
N ASN A 401 -25.14 5.02 0.73
CA ASN A 401 -25.02 4.80 2.17
C ASN A 401 -23.82 3.88 2.41
N PRO A 402 -22.67 4.38 2.92
CA PRO A 402 -21.50 3.54 3.18
C PRO A 402 -21.80 2.49 4.28
N THR A 403 -21.21 1.31 4.16
CA THR A 403 -21.42 0.15 5.04
C THR A 403 -20.60 0.19 6.35
N GLY A 404 -20.04 1.34 6.73
CA GLY A 404 -19.49 1.55 8.09
C GLY A 404 -18.00 1.90 8.20
N VAL A 405 -17.28 2.15 7.10
CA VAL A 405 -15.95 2.78 7.14
C VAL A 405 -16.10 4.23 6.70
N GLU A 406 -16.38 5.14 7.64
CA GLU A 406 -16.48 6.58 7.36
C GLU A 406 -15.09 7.26 7.30
N THR A 407 -14.07 6.63 7.88
CA THR A 407 -12.72 7.17 8.02
C THR A 407 -11.67 6.08 7.82
N ILE A 408 -10.55 6.44 7.19
CA ILE A 408 -9.38 5.56 7.05
C ILE A 408 -8.89 5.18 8.45
N ASN A 409 -8.65 3.90 8.72
CA ASN A 409 -7.85 3.45 9.86
C ASN A 409 -6.39 3.88 9.59
N THR A 410 -6.13 5.17 9.75
CA THR A 410 -4.76 5.67 9.81
C THR A 410 -4.14 5.07 11.05
N TYR A 411 -2.93 4.52 10.95
CA TYR A 411 -2.16 4.19 12.15
C TYR A 411 -2.05 5.48 12.99
N GLN A 412 -2.84 5.55 14.05
CA GLN A 412 -2.72 6.59 15.07
C GLN A 412 -1.73 6.01 16.08
N PRO A 413 -0.53 6.59 16.23
CA PRO A 413 0.38 6.13 17.28
C PRO A 413 -0.38 6.20 18.59
N ALA A 414 -0.42 5.08 19.32
CA ALA A 414 -1.11 5.04 20.59
C ALA A 414 -0.51 6.12 21.49
N ALA A 415 -1.35 7.05 21.94
CA ALA A 415 -0.95 8.10 22.84
C ALA A 415 -0.96 7.56 24.27
N VAL A 416 -0.23 8.21 25.18
CA VAL A 416 -0.35 7.94 26.61
C VAL A 416 -1.76 8.32 27.07
N SER A 417 -2.56 7.33 27.47
CA SER A 417 -3.90 7.56 28.03
C SER A 417 -3.85 7.78 29.54
N GLU A 418 -3.08 6.96 30.25
CA GLU A 418 -2.92 7.03 31.69
C GLU A 418 -1.51 6.64 32.11
N ILE A 419 -1.01 7.25 33.18
CA ILE A 419 0.29 6.92 33.78
C ILE A 419 0.01 6.41 35.19
N TYR A 420 0.66 5.34 35.59
CA TYR A 420 0.58 4.74 36.92
C TYR A 420 1.99 4.58 37.49
N SER A 421 2.14 4.72 38.80
CA SER A 421 3.36 4.30 39.50
C SER A 421 3.42 2.77 39.62
N ALA A 422 4.59 2.24 39.99
CA ALA A 422 4.80 0.79 40.17
C ALA A 422 3.86 0.14 41.21
N ASP A 423 3.32 0.92 42.14
CA ASP A 423 2.32 0.51 43.14
C ASP A 423 0.86 0.64 42.65
N GLY A 424 0.64 1.02 41.38
CA GLY A 424 -0.67 1.10 40.76
C GLY A 424 -1.44 2.41 40.97
N ARG A 425 -0.82 3.47 41.53
CA ARG A 425 -1.47 4.79 41.67
C ARG A 425 -1.38 5.61 40.40
N ARG A 426 -2.49 6.19 39.95
CA ARG A 426 -2.53 7.08 38.77
C ARG A 426 -1.73 8.37 39.00
N GLN A 427 -0.96 8.79 38.00
CA GLN A 427 -0.07 9.95 38.00
C GLN A 427 -0.45 10.91 36.86
N SER A 428 -0.28 12.21 37.08
CA SER A 428 -0.52 13.25 36.06
C SER A 428 0.63 13.39 35.06
N GLN A 429 1.81 12.89 35.40
CA GLN A 429 3.03 12.92 34.60
C GLN A 429 3.96 11.79 35.03
N MET A 430 4.89 11.39 34.17
CA MET A 430 5.90 10.42 34.53
C MET A 430 6.82 10.97 35.62
N ARG A 431 7.19 10.13 36.58
CA ARG A 431 8.13 10.48 37.65
C ARG A 431 9.39 9.65 37.53
N CYS A 432 10.49 10.14 38.10
CA CYS A 432 11.73 9.37 38.24
C CYS A 432 11.43 7.98 38.85
N GLY A 433 11.92 6.92 38.22
CA GLY A 433 11.58 5.53 38.51
C GLY A 433 10.67 4.86 37.48
N LEU A 434 10.14 3.69 37.83
CA LEU A 434 9.26 2.88 36.97
C LEU A 434 7.84 3.47 36.90
N ASN A 435 7.40 3.77 35.70
CA ASN A 435 6.04 4.18 35.35
C ASN A 435 5.39 3.07 34.51
N ILE A 436 4.12 2.78 34.78
CA ILE A 436 3.28 1.89 34.00
C ILE A 436 2.34 2.79 33.18
N ILE A 437 2.49 2.79 31.87
CA ILE A 437 1.79 3.68 30.95
C ILE A 437 0.72 2.87 30.24
N ARG A 438 -0.55 3.24 30.40
CA ARG A 438 -1.63 2.76 29.56
C ARG A 438 -1.69 3.62 28.31
N MET A 439 -1.84 2.97 27.17
CA MET A 439 -1.87 3.61 25.86
C MET A 439 -3.34 3.69 25.37
N THR A 440 -3.63 4.56 24.40
CA THR A 440 -4.99 4.72 23.84
C THR A 440 -5.48 3.50 23.05
N ASP A 441 -4.57 2.65 22.59
CA ASP A 441 -4.86 1.36 21.95
C ASP A 441 -5.16 0.23 22.95
N GLY A 442 -5.20 0.54 24.26
CA GLY A 442 -5.43 -0.44 25.32
C GLY A 442 -4.19 -1.19 25.79
N THR A 443 -3.04 -1.04 25.12
CA THR A 443 -1.78 -1.64 25.54
C THR A 443 -1.21 -0.96 26.79
N THR A 444 -0.31 -1.65 27.49
CA THR A 444 0.38 -1.12 28.67
C THR A 444 1.89 -1.25 28.50
N LYS A 445 2.63 -0.14 28.64
CA LYS A 445 4.09 -0.06 28.55
C LYS A 445 4.71 0.21 29.91
N LYS A 446 5.90 -0.33 30.18
CA LYS A 446 6.70 0.01 31.36
C LYS A 446 7.80 0.98 30.94
N VAL A 447 7.81 2.18 31.51
CA VAL A 447 8.76 3.25 31.15
C VAL A 447 9.51 3.69 32.41
N ILE A 448 10.83 3.59 32.37
CA ILE A 448 11.70 4.06 33.45
C ILE A 448 12.19 5.46 33.08
N VAL A 449 11.82 6.46 33.88
CA VAL A 449 12.35 7.82 33.76
C VAL A 449 13.51 7.94 34.74
N LYS A 450 14.69 8.33 34.26
CA LYS A 450 15.88 8.51 35.09
C LYS A 450 15.92 9.88 35.74
#